data_AF-A0A2V6AZ05-F1
#
_entry.id   AF-A0A2V6AZ05-F1
#
_cell.length_a   1.000
_cell.length_b   1.000
_cell.length_c   1.000
_cell.angle_alpha   90.00
_cell.angle_beta   90.00
_cell.angle_gamma   90.00
#
_symmetry.space_group_name_H-M   'P 1'
#
loop_
_entity.id
_entity.type
_entity.pdbx_description
1 polymer ?
#
loop_
_entity_poly.entity_id
_entity_poly.type
_entity_poly.pdbx_seq_one_letter_code
_entity_poly.pdbx_strand_id
1 'polypeptide(L)'
;MVNAAAFGAHKFETGPSHPRLADYLKEFPPAIFSEHLYQSIELMERYSIEVAVNLLGQLNLTEQLGGWRSADELCRLCRFQPRFRLALQWILARLVETGCLEVKVDGESRAYRLRKMPSEPDLTHLRVLGLNIDPGNAATFDLLDLAASLYPAVATGQQNGDENLFGPQGIPFWLNYFNNDNLTYAVNNWVGAAAAANHLASQPRLQILEVGAGTGSATEILLHLLDERGLLPRLERYLITEPNAYFRRCNQRKLAAQYPNLPLEWAPLDLNVPWNTQEIASAGFDLVYAVNVMHISKNLLFSLNQARLALGVGGWLVLGECLRPYENQPIYPELMFQILDSFSSVETNPEFRPNPGFLTAEQWRRAFVRADLRHPKVAPNVEAIREIYPHFFTGAICGQKTATAA
;
A
#
# COMPACT_ATOMS: atom_id res chain seq x y z
N MET A 1 11.57 5.12 18.62
CA MET A 1 11.87 6.56 18.60
C MET A 1 12.71 6.82 17.38
N VAL A 2 12.09 7.26 16.28
CA VAL A 2 12.84 7.74 15.11
C VAL A 2 13.63 8.95 15.59
N ASN A 3 14.93 8.92 15.38
CA ASN A 3 15.83 9.99 15.78
C ASN A 3 15.35 11.27 15.11
N ALA A 4 14.99 12.28 15.90
CA ALA A 4 14.59 13.59 15.42
C ALA A 4 15.82 14.29 14.82
N ALA A 5 16.29 13.80 13.67
CA ALA A 5 17.20 14.56 12.84
C ALA A 5 16.45 15.83 12.44
N ALA A 6 16.95 16.96 12.92
CA ALA A 6 16.36 18.27 12.72
C ALA A 6 16.21 18.53 11.21
N PHE A 7 14.98 18.38 10.71
CA PHE A 7 14.60 18.70 9.34
C PHE A 7 14.75 20.22 9.13
N GLY A 8 15.91 20.64 8.62
CA GLY A 8 16.15 22.01 8.19
C GLY A 8 15.17 22.41 7.10
N ALA A 9 14.57 23.60 7.22
CA ALA A 9 13.37 23.98 6.48
C ALA A 9 13.53 24.19 4.97
N HIS A 10 14.74 24.14 4.37
CA HIS A 10 14.92 24.66 3.00
C HIS A 10 15.84 23.88 2.06
N LYS A 11 16.32 22.68 2.41
CA LYS A 11 17.01 21.82 1.43
C LYS A 11 16.69 20.36 1.67
N PHE A 12 16.00 19.75 0.71
CA PHE A 12 15.98 18.30 0.58
C PHE A 12 17.35 17.88 0.04
N GLU A 13 18.16 17.26 0.89
CA GLU A 13 19.43 16.63 0.51
C GLU A 13 19.31 15.14 0.82
N THR A 14 19.17 14.30 -0.22
CA THR A 14 19.30 12.85 -0.05
C THR A 14 20.73 12.43 -0.33
N GLY A 15 21.35 11.83 0.68
CA GLY A 15 22.57 11.07 0.49
C GLY A 15 22.31 9.79 -0.34
N PRO A 16 23.36 9.08 -0.78
CA PRO A 16 23.20 7.77 -1.39
C PRO A 16 22.56 6.78 -0.41
N SER A 17 21.91 5.74 -0.94
CA SER A 17 21.36 4.68 -0.12
C SER A 17 22.45 3.99 0.70
N HIS A 18 22.06 3.45 1.86
CA HIS A 18 23.01 2.75 2.73
C HIS A 18 23.57 1.51 1.99
N PRO A 19 24.90 1.26 1.92
CA PRO A 19 25.48 0.20 1.09
C PRO A 19 24.91 -1.21 1.34
N ARG A 20 24.62 -1.55 2.60
CA ARG A 20 23.98 -2.82 3.00
C ARG A 20 22.57 -3.02 2.43
N LEU A 21 21.89 -1.98 1.94
CA LEU A 21 20.57 -2.10 1.34
C LEU A 21 20.63 -2.98 0.08
N ALA A 22 21.67 -2.84 -0.72
CA ALA A 22 21.90 -3.68 -1.91
C ALA A 22 21.99 -5.17 -1.55
N ASP A 23 22.60 -5.52 -0.41
CA ASP A 23 22.72 -6.91 0.03
C ASP A 23 21.36 -7.55 0.36
N TYR A 24 20.43 -6.77 0.92
CA TYR A 24 19.08 -7.24 1.24
C TYR A 24 18.16 -7.31 0.02
N LEU A 25 18.48 -6.57 -1.05
CA LEU A 25 17.66 -6.45 -2.24
C LEU A 25 18.22 -7.18 -3.47
N LYS A 26 19.37 -7.85 -3.33
CA LYS A 26 20.07 -8.55 -4.42
C LYS A 26 19.26 -9.64 -5.15
N GLU A 27 18.18 -10.12 -4.53
CA GLU A 27 17.28 -11.13 -5.12
C GLU A 27 16.24 -10.51 -6.07
N PHE A 28 16.14 -9.19 -6.09
CA PHE A 28 15.25 -8.44 -6.98
C PHE A 28 16.07 -7.75 -8.09
N PRO A 29 15.47 -7.47 -9.27
CA PRO A 29 16.18 -6.81 -10.35
C PRO A 29 16.72 -5.45 -9.90
N PRO A 30 18.02 -5.14 -10.13
CA PRO A 30 18.62 -3.87 -9.71
C PRO A 30 17.93 -2.64 -10.28
N ALA A 31 17.29 -2.78 -11.45
CA ALA A 31 16.54 -1.69 -12.09
C ALA A 31 15.32 -1.24 -11.25
N ILE A 32 14.77 -2.12 -10.42
CA ILE A 32 13.63 -1.82 -9.55
C ILE A 32 14.10 -1.06 -8.31
N PHE A 33 15.06 -1.63 -7.59
CA PHE A 33 15.64 -1.01 -6.39
C PHE A 33 16.87 -0.18 -6.73
N SER A 34 16.64 0.89 -7.49
CA SER A 34 17.67 1.84 -7.90
C SER A 34 17.86 2.98 -6.90
N GLU A 35 19.00 3.69 -7.00
CA GLU A 35 19.20 4.94 -6.26
C GLU A 35 18.11 5.98 -6.60
N HIS A 36 17.63 6.00 -7.85
CA HIS A 36 16.52 6.85 -8.26
C HIS A 36 15.25 6.54 -7.48
N LEU A 37 14.87 5.25 -7.34
CA LEU A 37 13.71 4.88 -6.53
C LEU A 37 13.91 5.28 -5.06
N TYR A 38 15.08 5.01 -4.49
CA TYR A 38 15.39 5.38 -3.11
C TYR A 38 15.20 6.89 -2.88
N GLN A 39 15.80 7.72 -3.73
CA GLN A 39 15.68 9.18 -3.66
C GLN A 39 14.23 9.66 -3.89
N SER A 40 13.51 9.01 -4.81
CA SER A 40 12.09 9.29 -5.05
C SER A 40 11.25 9.02 -3.80
N ILE A 41 11.42 7.89 -3.11
CA ILE A 41 10.65 7.60 -1.89
C ILE A 41 10.98 8.58 -0.76
N GLU A 42 12.26 8.86 -0.51
CA GLU A 42 12.66 9.88 0.47
C GLU A 42 12.01 11.23 0.18
N LEU A 43 11.93 11.60 -1.11
CA LEU A 43 11.29 12.83 -1.52
C LEU A 43 9.77 12.78 -1.30
N MET A 44 9.11 11.66 -1.60
CA MET A 44 7.66 11.53 -1.39
C MET A 44 7.31 11.58 0.09
N GLU A 45 8.14 11.00 0.97
CA GLU A 45 8.01 11.14 2.41
C GLU A 45 8.10 12.61 2.82
N ARG A 46 9.14 13.33 2.34
CA ARG A 46 9.26 14.78 2.59
C ARG A 46 8.07 15.57 2.05
N TYR A 47 7.66 15.28 0.83
CA TYR A 47 6.52 15.94 0.17
C TYR A 47 5.25 15.78 1.00
N SER A 48 4.99 14.57 1.50
CA SER A 48 3.82 14.27 2.31
C SER A 48 3.80 15.03 3.65
N ILE A 49 4.98 15.31 4.23
CA ILE A 49 5.12 16.16 5.42
C ILE A 49 4.76 17.61 5.09
N GLU A 50 5.25 18.15 3.96
CA GLU A 50 4.91 19.52 3.52
C GLU A 50 3.43 19.66 3.14
N VAL A 51 2.82 18.61 2.58
CA VAL A 51 1.38 18.57 2.35
C VAL A 51 0.63 18.61 3.69
N ALA A 52 1.09 17.89 4.72
CA ALA A 52 0.49 17.97 6.04
C ALA A 52 0.61 19.38 6.67
N VAL A 53 1.73 20.08 6.42
CA VAL A 53 1.90 21.50 6.78
C VAL A 53 0.90 22.40 6.03
N ASN A 54 0.72 22.21 4.73
CA ASN A 54 -0.28 22.94 3.95
C ASN A 54 -1.71 22.68 4.47
N LEU A 55 -2.03 21.42 4.76
CA LEU A 55 -3.33 21.00 5.29
C LEU A 55 -3.62 21.57 6.69
N LEU A 56 -2.61 21.82 7.52
CA LEU A 56 -2.77 22.51 8.80
C LEU A 56 -3.49 23.86 8.63
N GLY A 57 -3.10 24.63 7.60
CA GLY A 57 -3.70 25.91 7.26
C GLY A 57 -5.08 25.74 6.64
N GLN A 58 -5.22 24.88 5.63
CA GLN A 58 -6.49 24.68 4.91
C GLN A 58 -7.62 24.16 5.81
N LEU A 59 -7.28 23.39 6.84
CA LEU A 59 -8.22 22.84 7.82
C LEU A 59 -8.41 23.76 9.05
N ASN A 60 -7.79 24.95 9.08
CA ASN A 60 -7.87 25.92 10.18
C ASN A 60 -7.52 25.32 11.55
N LEU A 61 -6.51 24.43 11.60
CA LEU A 61 -6.15 23.68 12.80
C LEU A 61 -5.26 24.47 13.77
N THR A 62 -4.55 25.48 13.27
CA THR A 62 -3.56 26.27 14.03
C THR A 62 -4.12 26.82 15.34
N GLU A 63 -5.27 27.49 15.28
CA GLU A 63 -5.89 28.11 16.47
C GLU A 63 -6.32 27.06 17.50
N GLN A 64 -6.83 25.92 17.03
CA GLN A 64 -7.33 24.84 17.89
C GLN A 64 -6.20 24.11 18.62
N LEU A 65 -5.00 24.10 18.04
CA LEU A 65 -3.81 23.45 18.58
C LEU A 65 -3.00 24.32 19.56
N GLY A 66 -3.51 25.49 19.97
CA GLY A 66 -2.89 26.29 21.05
C GLY A 66 -2.91 25.59 22.42
N GLY A 67 -3.84 24.65 22.62
CA GLY A 67 -3.90 23.76 23.78
C GLY A 67 -3.66 22.29 23.40
N TRP A 68 -3.54 21.43 24.41
CA TRP A 68 -3.51 19.98 24.18
C TRP A 68 -4.88 19.50 23.67
N ARG A 69 -4.90 18.88 22.49
CA ARG A 69 -6.11 18.34 21.85
C ARG A 69 -5.85 16.98 21.22
N SER A 70 -6.79 16.06 21.40
CA SER A 70 -6.88 14.82 20.64
C SER A 70 -7.48 15.05 19.25
N ALA A 71 -7.29 14.09 18.34
CA ALA A 71 -7.93 14.13 17.01
C ALA A 71 -9.48 14.18 17.12
N ASP A 72 -10.07 13.43 18.06
CA ASP A 72 -11.52 13.44 18.27
C ASP A 72 -12.03 14.79 18.81
N GLU A 73 -11.26 15.47 19.66
CA GLU A 73 -11.57 16.85 20.09
C GLU A 73 -11.51 17.84 18.92
N LEU A 74 -10.48 17.75 18.09
CA LEU A 74 -10.33 18.61 16.92
C LEU A 74 -11.46 18.39 15.91
N CYS A 75 -11.85 17.13 15.64
CA CYS A 75 -13.01 16.86 14.79
C CYS A 75 -14.28 17.55 15.31
N ARG A 76 -14.53 17.51 16.63
CA ARG A 76 -15.69 18.19 17.22
C ARG A 76 -15.59 19.72 17.12
N LEU A 77 -14.44 20.30 17.44
CA LEU A 77 -14.22 21.76 17.43
C LEU A 77 -14.32 22.33 16.01
N CYS A 78 -13.72 21.65 15.04
CA CYS A 78 -13.71 22.05 13.63
C CYS A 78 -14.97 21.60 12.86
N ARG A 79 -15.92 20.93 13.52
CA ARG A 79 -17.13 20.35 12.91
C ARG A 79 -16.83 19.41 11.74
N PHE A 80 -15.73 18.66 11.84
CA PHE A 80 -15.43 17.61 10.90
C PHE A 80 -16.29 16.38 11.18
N GLN A 81 -16.58 15.61 10.14
CA GLN A 81 -17.25 14.32 10.32
C GLN A 81 -16.37 13.37 11.14
N PRO A 82 -16.96 12.53 12.04
CA PRO A 82 -16.19 11.68 12.95
C PRO A 82 -15.16 10.77 12.27
N ARG A 83 -15.47 10.27 11.06
CA ARG A 83 -14.57 9.40 10.30
C ARG A 83 -13.27 10.08 9.86
N PHE A 84 -13.28 11.41 9.73
CA PHE A 84 -12.09 12.18 9.35
C PHE A 84 -10.98 12.14 10.42
N ARG A 85 -11.27 11.62 11.61
CA ARG A 85 -10.29 11.45 12.69
C ARG A 85 -9.04 10.69 12.25
N LEU A 86 -9.15 9.71 11.33
CA LEU A 86 -8.01 8.91 10.87
C LEU A 86 -7.06 9.74 9.99
N ALA A 87 -7.62 10.46 9.01
CA ALA A 87 -6.87 11.43 8.22
C ALA A 87 -6.21 12.50 9.11
N LEU A 88 -6.94 12.98 10.12
CA LEU A 88 -6.40 13.96 11.06
C LEU A 88 -5.27 13.39 11.92
N GLN A 89 -5.37 12.15 12.41
CA GLN A 89 -4.28 11.47 13.13
C GLN A 89 -3.03 11.35 12.26
N TRP A 90 -3.20 11.03 10.97
CA TRP A 90 -2.09 10.96 10.02
C TRP A 90 -1.43 12.34 9.81
N ILE A 91 -2.22 13.40 9.59
CA ILE A 91 -1.72 14.78 9.46
C ILE A 91 -0.94 15.19 10.72
N LEU A 92 -1.51 14.95 11.90
CA LEU A 92 -0.89 15.31 13.17
C LEU A 92 0.41 14.52 13.41
N ALA A 93 0.45 13.25 13.02
CA ALA A 93 1.68 12.44 13.09
C ALA A 93 2.78 13.02 12.19
N ARG A 94 2.46 13.38 10.94
CA ARG A 94 3.39 14.06 10.02
C ARG A 94 3.90 15.38 10.56
N LEU A 95 3.00 16.18 11.14
CA LEU A 95 3.36 17.47 11.73
C LEU A 95 4.27 17.33 12.97
N VAL A 96 4.19 16.22 13.71
CA VAL A 96 5.15 15.92 14.79
C VAL A 96 6.56 15.72 14.24
N GLU A 97 6.71 15.11 13.05
CA GLU A 97 8.02 14.89 12.40
C GLU A 97 8.74 16.22 12.08
N THR A 98 7.99 17.29 11.85
CA THR A 98 8.57 18.64 11.65
C THR A 98 9.15 19.27 12.93
N GLY A 99 8.83 18.70 14.10
CA GLY A 99 9.11 19.30 15.41
C GLY A 99 8.27 20.55 15.72
N CYS A 100 7.25 20.86 14.91
CA CYS A 100 6.31 21.96 15.16
C CYS A 100 5.20 21.57 16.12
N LEU A 101 4.82 20.29 16.15
CA LEU A 101 3.86 19.73 17.11
C LEU A 101 4.57 18.91 18.17
N GLU A 102 4.11 19.06 19.40
CA GLU A 102 4.39 18.13 20.49
C GLU A 102 3.27 17.11 20.62
N VAL A 103 3.60 15.91 21.06
CA VAL A 103 2.65 14.83 21.33
C VAL A 103 2.78 14.34 22.77
N LYS A 104 1.65 14.14 23.44
CA LYS A 104 1.52 13.41 24.70
C LYS A 104 0.79 12.10 24.43
N VAL A 105 1.30 11.03 25.03
CA VAL A 105 0.72 9.69 24.92
C VAL A 105 0.31 9.24 26.32
N ASP A 106 -0.95 8.84 26.46
CA ASP A 106 -1.52 8.26 27.68
C ASP A 106 -2.32 7.00 27.29
N GLY A 107 -1.72 5.83 27.51
CA GLY A 107 -2.21 4.57 26.94
C GLY A 107 -2.32 4.65 25.41
N GLU A 108 -3.53 4.39 24.88
CA GLU A 108 -3.83 4.52 23.44
C GLU A 108 -4.19 5.94 23.02
N SER A 109 -4.40 6.85 23.97
CA SER A 109 -4.81 8.23 23.69
C SER A 109 -3.60 9.10 23.33
N ARG A 110 -3.77 9.93 22.30
CA ARG A 110 -2.79 10.93 21.87
C ARG A 110 -3.40 12.33 21.89
N ALA A 111 -2.65 13.27 22.48
CA ALA A 111 -2.98 14.69 22.43
C ALA A 111 -1.81 15.47 21.83
N TYR A 112 -2.13 16.50 21.07
CA TYR A 112 -1.20 17.29 20.29
C TYR A 112 -1.30 18.76 20.68
N ARG A 113 -0.17 19.47 20.59
CA ARG A 113 -0.11 20.91 20.80
C ARG A 113 0.90 21.53 19.86
N LEU A 114 0.55 22.67 19.27
CA LEU A 114 1.45 23.46 18.44
C LEU A 114 2.49 24.16 19.33
N ARG A 115 3.78 23.88 19.09
CA ARG A 115 4.91 24.50 19.80
C ARG A 115 5.46 25.71 19.07
N LYS A 116 5.54 25.64 17.74
CA LYS A 116 5.99 26.70 16.84
C LYS A 116 5.22 26.60 15.54
N MET A 117 5.04 27.73 14.86
CA MET A 117 4.49 27.72 13.51
C MET A 117 5.46 27.00 12.56
N PRO A 118 4.97 26.10 11.69
CA PRO A 118 5.78 25.57 10.61
C PRO A 118 6.10 26.68 9.61
N SER A 119 7.24 26.53 8.91
CA SER A 119 7.55 27.36 7.75
C SER A 119 6.53 27.11 6.64
N GLU A 120 6.42 28.06 5.70
CA GLU A 120 5.61 27.85 4.50
C GLU A 120 6.14 26.65 3.69
N PRO A 121 5.26 25.74 3.23
CA PRO A 121 5.66 24.57 2.47
C PRO A 121 6.05 24.95 1.03
N ASP A 122 7.16 24.41 0.53
CA ASP A 122 7.61 24.61 -0.86
C ASP A 122 7.33 23.38 -1.73
N LEU A 123 6.04 23.10 -1.93
CA LEU A 123 5.57 21.96 -2.73
C LEU A 123 6.04 22.06 -4.19
N THR A 124 6.07 23.26 -4.75
CA THR A 124 6.51 23.50 -6.14
C THR A 124 7.97 23.10 -6.32
N HIS A 125 8.86 23.52 -5.42
CA HIS A 125 10.27 23.15 -5.49
C HIS A 125 10.47 21.64 -5.33
N LEU A 126 9.81 21.01 -4.36
CA LEU A 126 9.91 19.56 -4.15
C LEU A 126 9.40 18.77 -5.36
N ARG A 127 8.32 19.21 -5.99
CA ARG A 127 7.82 18.60 -7.24
C ARG A 127 8.88 18.69 -8.35
N VAL A 128 9.51 19.86 -8.54
CA VAL A 128 10.59 20.03 -9.52
C VAL A 128 11.77 19.10 -9.23
N LEU A 129 12.20 19.00 -7.97
CA LEU A 129 13.26 18.07 -7.57
C LEU A 129 12.90 16.62 -7.88
N GLY A 130 11.66 16.21 -7.60
CA GLY A 130 11.22 14.83 -7.84
C GLY A 130 11.14 14.46 -9.29
N LEU A 131 10.68 15.38 -10.14
CA LEU A 131 10.67 15.17 -11.59
C LEU A 131 12.08 15.13 -12.20
N ASN A 132 13.05 15.81 -11.57
CA ASN A 132 14.46 15.72 -11.97
C ASN A 132 15.11 14.39 -11.53
N ILE A 133 14.67 13.79 -10.41
CA ILE A 133 15.12 12.46 -9.98
C ILE A 133 14.56 11.39 -10.92
N ASP A 134 13.26 11.44 -11.17
CA ASP A 134 12.56 10.51 -12.05
C ASP A 134 11.26 11.16 -12.59
N PRO A 135 11.10 11.33 -13.92
CA PRO A 135 9.86 11.84 -14.52
C PRO A 135 8.62 11.00 -14.18
N GLY A 136 8.78 9.69 -13.93
CA GLY A 136 7.70 8.79 -13.51
C GLY A 136 7.04 9.19 -12.18
N ASN A 137 7.71 10.00 -11.36
CA ASN A 137 7.16 10.57 -10.13
C ASN A 137 5.94 11.47 -10.37
N ALA A 138 5.73 11.98 -11.59
CA ALA A 138 4.58 12.80 -11.93
C ALA A 138 3.25 12.15 -11.51
N ALA A 139 3.08 10.86 -11.78
CA ALA A 139 1.86 10.12 -11.43
C ALA A 139 1.60 10.10 -9.92
N THR A 140 2.67 10.03 -9.11
CA THR A 140 2.58 10.08 -7.66
C THR A 140 2.21 11.47 -7.16
N PHE A 141 2.92 12.51 -7.62
CA PHE A 141 2.58 13.87 -7.24
C PHE A 141 1.15 14.25 -7.62
N ASP A 142 0.72 13.91 -8.84
CA ASP A 142 -0.60 14.30 -9.32
C ASP A 142 -1.72 13.64 -8.49
N LEU A 143 -1.58 12.37 -8.09
CA LEU A 143 -2.58 11.72 -7.23
C LEU A 143 -2.53 12.24 -5.79
N LEU A 144 -1.34 12.50 -5.24
CA LEU A 144 -1.20 13.08 -3.90
C LEU A 144 -1.82 14.49 -3.84
N ASP A 145 -1.58 15.32 -4.85
CA ASP A 145 -2.12 16.69 -4.94
C ASP A 145 -3.64 16.68 -5.10
N LEU A 146 -4.17 15.80 -5.97
CA LEU A 146 -5.60 15.61 -6.10
C LEU A 146 -6.21 15.19 -4.76
N ALA A 147 -5.67 14.16 -4.11
CA ALA A 147 -6.18 13.71 -2.83
C ALA A 147 -6.13 14.83 -1.78
N ALA A 148 -5.00 15.51 -1.61
CA ALA A 148 -4.85 16.61 -0.67
C ALA A 148 -5.87 17.74 -0.89
N SER A 149 -6.17 18.08 -2.16
CA SER A 149 -7.15 19.11 -2.51
C SER A 149 -8.57 18.79 -2.02
N LEU A 150 -8.88 17.49 -1.84
CA LEU A 150 -10.20 17.01 -1.40
C LEU A 150 -10.35 17.03 0.13
N TYR A 151 -9.25 17.10 0.89
CA TYR A 151 -9.29 16.96 2.34
C TYR A 151 -10.26 17.93 3.03
N PRO A 152 -10.30 19.25 2.72
CA PRO A 152 -11.23 20.17 3.39
C PRO A 152 -12.71 19.83 3.14
N ALA A 153 -13.07 19.47 1.91
CA ALA A 153 -14.44 19.11 1.55
C ALA A 153 -14.84 17.75 2.13
N VAL A 154 -13.92 16.78 2.15
CA VAL A 154 -14.12 15.48 2.81
C VAL A 154 -14.21 15.66 4.32
N ALA A 155 -13.39 16.51 4.94
CA ALA A 155 -13.41 16.74 6.39
C ALA A 155 -14.78 17.22 6.87
N THR A 156 -15.45 18.07 6.09
CA THR A 156 -16.77 18.63 6.39
C THR A 156 -17.93 17.77 5.87
N GLY A 157 -17.66 16.67 5.17
CA GLY A 157 -18.67 15.78 4.59
C GLY A 157 -19.38 16.35 3.35
N GLN A 158 -18.85 17.42 2.75
CA GLN A 158 -19.37 18.00 1.51
C GLN A 158 -19.05 17.13 0.29
N GLN A 159 -17.97 16.36 0.35
CA GLN A 159 -17.54 15.42 -0.68
C GLN A 159 -17.15 14.08 -0.06
N ASN A 160 -17.21 13.02 -0.86
CA ASN A 160 -16.75 11.68 -0.50
C ASN A 160 -15.44 11.34 -1.24
N GLY A 161 -14.43 10.82 -0.54
CA GLY A 161 -13.13 10.53 -1.15
C GLY A 161 -13.19 9.44 -2.21
N ASP A 162 -13.95 8.35 -1.96
CA ASP A 162 -14.13 7.25 -2.92
C ASP A 162 -14.79 7.74 -4.20
N GLU A 163 -15.87 8.53 -4.09
CA GLU A 163 -16.56 9.11 -5.26
C GLU A 163 -15.66 10.02 -6.09
N ASN A 164 -14.75 10.77 -5.44
CA ASN A 164 -13.87 11.69 -6.14
C ASN A 164 -12.67 10.97 -6.79
N LEU A 165 -12.01 10.04 -6.08
CA LEU A 165 -10.85 9.32 -6.61
C LEU A 165 -11.22 8.20 -7.59
N PHE A 166 -12.36 7.52 -7.39
CA PHE A 166 -12.87 6.48 -8.30
C PHE A 166 -13.91 7.00 -9.30
N GLY A 167 -14.26 8.29 -9.23
CA GLY A 167 -15.12 8.94 -10.20
C GLY A 167 -14.41 9.31 -11.51
N PRO A 168 -15.15 9.81 -12.51
CA PRO A 168 -14.59 10.12 -13.83
C PRO A 168 -13.40 11.10 -13.83
N GLN A 169 -13.33 12.00 -12.83
CA GLN A 169 -12.25 12.98 -12.71
C GLN A 169 -11.00 12.39 -12.02
N GLY A 170 -11.16 11.48 -11.07
CA GLY A 170 -10.05 10.87 -10.33
C GLY A 170 -9.45 9.64 -11.02
N ILE A 171 -10.25 8.88 -11.78
CA ILE A 171 -9.82 7.64 -12.44
C ILE A 171 -8.52 7.81 -13.24
N PRO A 172 -8.32 8.85 -14.08
CA PRO A 172 -7.07 8.99 -14.82
C PRO A 172 -5.82 9.05 -13.92
N PHE A 173 -5.90 9.78 -12.81
CA PHE A 173 -4.81 9.88 -11.82
C PHE A 173 -4.58 8.54 -11.11
N TRP A 174 -5.68 7.85 -10.76
CA TRP A 174 -5.61 6.51 -10.21
C TRP A 174 -4.91 5.54 -11.15
N LEU A 175 -5.31 5.51 -12.43
CA LEU A 175 -4.72 4.62 -13.43
C LEU A 175 -3.24 4.90 -13.67
N ASN A 176 -2.82 6.17 -13.66
CA ASN A 176 -1.42 6.54 -13.81
C ASN A 176 -0.59 6.13 -12.59
N TYR A 177 -1.15 6.26 -11.37
CA TYR A 177 -0.45 5.85 -10.16
C TYR A 177 -0.24 4.33 -10.09
N PHE A 178 -1.29 3.53 -10.36
CA PHE A 178 -1.26 2.06 -10.27
C PHE A 178 -0.69 1.38 -11.53
N ASN A 179 0.27 2.03 -12.17
CA ASN A 179 0.94 1.60 -13.40
C ASN A 179 2.39 1.15 -13.11
N ASN A 180 2.93 0.23 -13.92
CA ASN A 180 4.33 -0.21 -13.83
C ASN A 180 5.35 0.88 -14.23
N ASP A 181 4.91 1.94 -14.94
CA ASP A 181 5.73 3.13 -15.23
C ASP A 181 5.95 4.03 -14.00
N ASN A 182 5.13 3.89 -12.95
CA ASN A 182 5.32 4.60 -11.68
C ASN A 182 6.10 3.72 -10.69
N LEU A 183 7.44 3.84 -10.67
CA LEU A 183 8.31 2.98 -9.84
C LEU A 183 7.95 2.98 -8.35
N THR A 184 7.47 4.10 -7.83
CA THR A 184 7.09 4.23 -6.41
C THR A 184 5.90 3.32 -6.02
N TYR A 185 5.10 2.91 -7.00
CA TYR A 185 4.07 1.88 -6.85
C TYR A 185 4.56 0.51 -7.36
N ALA A 186 5.18 0.48 -8.55
CA ALA A 186 5.55 -0.74 -9.26
C ALA A 186 6.44 -1.68 -8.43
N VAL A 187 7.23 -1.14 -7.51
CA VAL A 187 8.04 -1.93 -6.57
C VAL A 187 7.22 -3.00 -5.83
N ASN A 188 5.96 -2.72 -5.47
CA ASN A 188 5.08 -3.69 -4.82
C ASN A 188 4.70 -4.86 -5.76
N ASN A 189 4.44 -4.56 -7.04
CA ASN A 189 4.18 -5.57 -8.06
C ASN A 189 5.40 -6.48 -8.24
N TRP A 190 6.61 -5.89 -8.31
CA TRP A 190 7.86 -6.64 -8.49
C TRP A 190 8.20 -7.54 -7.31
N VAL A 191 8.07 -7.03 -6.09
CA VAL A 191 8.37 -7.82 -4.89
C VAL A 191 7.39 -9.00 -4.76
N GLY A 192 6.09 -8.74 -4.95
CA GLY A 192 5.06 -9.79 -4.95
C GLY A 192 5.29 -10.84 -6.04
N ALA A 193 5.54 -10.40 -7.27
CA ALA A 193 5.70 -11.28 -8.42
C ALA A 193 6.99 -12.12 -8.35
N ALA A 194 8.10 -11.54 -7.88
CA ALA A 194 9.35 -12.29 -7.68
C ALA A 194 9.18 -13.39 -6.62
N ALA A 195 8.49 -13.10 -5.52
CA ALA A 195 8.18 -14.09 -4.50
C ALA A 195 7.23 -15.19 -5.03
N ALA A 196 6.19 -14.82 -5.78
CA ALA A 196 5.29 -15.75 -6.43
C ALA A 196 6.02 -16.68 -7.41
N ALA A 197 6.83 -16.13 -8.31
CA ALA A 197 7.61 -16.90 -9.27
C ALA A 197 8.63 -17.82 -8.60
N ASN A 198 9.22 -17.42 -7.46
CA ASN A 198 10.11 -18.28 -6.67
C ASN A 198 9.36 -19.51 -6.14
N HIS A 199 8.14 -19.34 -5.61
CA HIS A 199 7.33 -20.43 -5.07
C HIS A 199 6.74 -21.35 -6.15
N LEU A 200 6.54 -20.82 -7.36
CA LEU A 200 6.06 -21.59 -8.51
C LEU A 200 7.14 -22.39 -9.24
N ALA A 201 8.43 -22.10 -9.04
CA ALA A 201 9.51 -22.70 -9.82
C ALA A 201 9.56 -24.24 -9.76
N SER A 202 9.19 -24.82 -8.62
CA SER A 202 9.13 -26.27 -8.42
C SER A 202 7.82 -26.92 -8.84
N GLN A 203 6.79 -26.13 -9.18
CA GLN A 203 5.49 -26.68 -9.56
C GLN A 203 5.52 -27.17 -11.02
N PRO A 204 5.02 -28.39 -11.30
CA PRO A 204 5.04 -28.96 -12.64
C PRO A 204 3.98 -28.34 -13.56
N ARG A 205 2.90 -27.82 -12.97
CA ARG A 205 1.77 -27.14 -13.62
C ARG A 205 1.39 -25.95 -12.77
N LEU A 206 0.87 -24.90 -13.40
CA LEU A 206 0.53 -23.65 -12.72
C LEU A 206 -0.94 -23.33 -12.98
N GLN A 207 -1.72 -23.33 -11.90
CA GLN A 207 -3.04 -22.73 -11.82
C GLN A 207 -2.99 -21.56 -10.84
N ILE A 208 -3.20 -20.36 -11.36
CA ILE A 208 -3.07 -19.11 -10.61
C ILE A 208 -4.45 -18.46 -10.46
N LEU A 209 -4.78 -18.04 -9.24
CA LEU A 209 -5.87 -17.11 -8.95
C LEU A 209 -5.27 -15.78 -8.51
N GLU A 210 -5.55 -14.69 -9.22
CA GLU A 210 -5.22 -13.34 -8.76
C GLU A 210 -6.46 -12.63 -8.26
N VAL A 211 -6.36 -12.04 -7.07
CA VAL A 211 -7.42 -11.31 -6.38
C VAL A 211 -7.13 -9.83 -6.44
N GLY A 212 -8.12 -9.03 -6.86
CA GLY A 212 -7.98 -7.57 -6.91
C GLY A 212 -6.97 -7.09 -7.94
N ALA A 213 -6.98 -7.67 -9.14
CA ALA A 213 -5.97 -7.41 -10.16
C ALA A 213 -6.00 -5.96 -10.71
N GLY A 214 -7.05 -5.18 -10.43
CA GLY A 214 -7.21 -3.83 -10.96
C GLY A 214 -7.11 -3.83 -12.48
N THR A 215 -6.24 -2.97 -13.03
CA THR A 215 -5.94 -2.91 -14.47
C THR A 215 -4.84 -3.87 -14.92
N GLY A 216 -4.35 -4.74 -14.04
CA GLY A 216 -3.43 -5.84 -14.36
C GLY A 216 -1.97 -5.43 -14.41
N SER A 217 -1.54 -4.44 -13.62
CA SER A 217 -0.11 -4.09 -13.53
C SER A 217 0.68 -5.18 -12.82
N ALA A 218 0.15 -5.75 -11.73
CA ALA A 218 0.75 -6.90 -11.04
C ALA A 218 0.76 -8.17 -11.90
N THR A 219 -0.35 -8.47 -12.59
CA THR A 219 -0.47 -9.58 -13.54
C THR A 219 0.63 -9.54 -14.60
N GLU A 220 0.88 -8.36 -15.17
CA GLU A 220 1.89 -8.16 -16.22
C GLU A 220 3.30 -8.49 -15.74
N ILE A 221 3.68 -8.02 -14.54
CA ILE A 221 5.00 -8.32 -13.97
C ILE A 221 5.14 -9.81 -13.64
N LEU A 222 4.08 -10.46 -13.14
CA LEU A 222 4.13 -11.90 -12.89
C LEU A 222 4.30 -12.69 -14.19
N LEU A 223 3.53 -12.37 -15.23
CA LEU A 223 3.65 -13.04 -16.54
C LEU A 223 5.04 -12.84 -17.14
N HIS A 224 5.60 -11.63 -17.05
CA HIS A 224 6.96 -11.34 -17.48
C HIS A 224 8.00 -12.19 -16.74
N LEU A 225 7.94 -12.24 -15.40
CA LEU A 225 8.87 -13.05 -14.61
C LEU A 225 8.70 -14.56 -14.81
N LEU A 226 7.48 -15.03 -15.09
CA LEU A 226 7.25 -16.42 -15.47
C LEU A 226 7.87 -16.74 -16.83
N ASP A 227 7.86 -15.79 -17.77
CA ASP A 227 8.47 -15.96 -19.09
C ASP A 227 10.00 -16.03 -18.98
N GLU A 228 10.60 -15.05 -18.29
CA GLU A 228 12.05 -14.98 -18.06
C GLU A 228 12.62 -16.25 -17.40
N ARG A 229 11.81 -16.91 -16.57
CA ARG A 229 12.17 -18.14 -15.86
C ARG A 229 11.79 -19.42 -16.60
N GLY A 230 11.24 -19.33 -17.81
CA GLY A 230 10.79 -20.48 -18.60
C GLY A 230 9.65 -21.26 -17.95
N LEU A 231 8.82 -20.59 -17.14
CA LEU A 231 7.69 -21.16 -16.41
C LEU A 231 6.36 -21.00 -17.16
N LEU A 232 6.25 -20.06 -18.10
CA LEU A 232 5.03 -19.86 -18.90
C LEU A 232 4.50 -21.14 -19.58
N PRO A 233 5.32 -22.05 -20.15
CA PRO A 233 4.82 -23.28 -20.75
C PRO A 233 4.09 -24.22 -19.77
N ARG A 234 4.24 -24.01 -18.46
CA ARG A 234 3.55 -24.78 -17.41
C ARG A 234 2.23 -24.12 -16.97
N LEU A 235 1.93 -22.91 -17.45
CA LEU A 235 0.71 -22.18 -17.12
C LEU A 235 -0.48 -22.85 -17.81
N GLU A 236 -1.30 -23.54 -17.02
CA GLU A 236 -2.52 -24.18 -17.50
C GLU A 236 -3.74 -23.26 -17.37
N ARG A 237 -3.73 -22.38 -16.36
CA ARG A 237 -4.83 -21.47 -16.08
C ARG A 237 -4.36 -20.28 -15.25
N TYR A 238 -4.77 -19.08 -15.66
CA TYR A 238 -4.63 -17.88 -14.84
C TYR A 238 -5.99 -17.18 -14.75
N LEU A 239 -6.66 -17.33 -13.61
CA LEU A 239 -7.90 -16.65 -13.31
C LEU A 239 -7.62 -15.30 -12.64
N ILE A 240 -7.86 -14.22 -13.40
CA ILE A 240 -7.63 -12.84 -13.00
C ILE A 240 -8.95 -12.26 -12.51
N THR A 241 -9.02 -11.90 -11.23
CA THR A 241 -10.25 -11.40 -10.62
C THR A 241 -10.14 -9.97 -10.14
N GLU A 242 -11.21 -9.22 -10.33
CA GLU A 242 -11.33 -7.82 -9.96
C GLU A 242 -12.83 -7.54 -9.82
N PRO A 243 -13.36 -6.97 -8.73
CA PRO A 243 -14.81 -6.71 -8.63
C PRO A 243 -15.30 -5.61 -9.58
N ASN A 244 -14.50 -4.57 -9.83
CA ASN A 244 -14.90 -3.44 -10.66
C ASN A 244 -14.87 -3.76 -12.16
N ALA A 245 -16.02 -3.64 -12.82
CA ALA A 245 -16.16 -3.99 -14.23
C ALA A 245 -15.32 -3.11 -15.19
N TYR A 246 -15.08 -1.85 -14.84
CA TYR A 246 -14.25 -0.96 -15.66
C TYR A 246 -12.78 -1.40 -15.61
N PHE A 247 -12.21 -1.56 -14.42
CA PHE A 247 -10.81 -2.01 -14.25
C PHE A 247 -10.58 -3.39 -14.87
N ARG A 248 -11.51 -4.33 -14.63
CA ARG A 248 -11.45 -5.68 -15.21
C ARG A 248 -11.47 -5.66 -16.74
N ARG A 249 -12.26 -4.79 -17.38
CA ARG A 249 -12.27 -4.62 -18.85
C ARG A 249 -10.98 -3.99 -19.37
N CYS A 250 -10.42 -3.01 -18.67
CA CYS A 250 -9.11 -2.42 -19.01
C CYS A 250 -8.00 -3.48 -18.96
N ASN A 251 -7.96 -4.27 -17.88
CA ASN A 251 -7.06 -5.40 -17.71
C ASN A 251 -7.21 -6.40 -18.87
N GLN A 252 -8.43 -6.89 -19.12
CA GLN A 252 -8.70 -7.88 -20.16
C GLN A 252 -8.23 -7.42 -21.55
N ARG A 253 -8.54 -6.17 -21.93
CA ARG A 253 -8.12 -5.62 -23.23
C ARG A 253 -6.61 -5.56 -23.36
N LYS A 254 -5.92 -5.10 -22.31
CA LYS A 254 -4.46 -4.96 -22.30
C LYS A 254 -3.79 -6.33 -22.40
N LEU A 255 -4.12 -7.25 -21.49
CA LEU A 255 -3.43 -8.53 -21.37
C LEU A 255 -3.78 -9.49 -22.50
N ALA A 256 -5.02 -9.51 -23.01
CA ALA A 256 -5.36 -10.35 -24.16
C ALA A 256 -4.65 -9.90 -25.46
N ALA A 257 -4.33 -8.61 -25.59
CA ALA A 257 -3.55 -8.10 -26.71
C ALA A 257 -2.06 -8.46 -26.59
N GLN A 258 -1.50 -8.38 -25.37
CA GLN A 258 -0.09 -8.66 -25.10
C GLN A 258 0.23 -10.17 -25.05
N TYR A 259 -0.73 -10.99 -24.59
CA TYR A 259 -0.56 -12.43 -24.35
C TYR A 259 -1.71 -13.26 -24.97
N PRO A 260 -1.94 -13.21 -26.29
CA PRO A 260 -3.13 -13.79 -26.93
C PRO A 260 -3.23 -15.32 -26.84
N ASN A 261 -2.12 -16.02 -26.56
CA ASN A 261 -2.06 -17.49 -26.52
C ASN A 261 -1.99 -18.06 -25.10
N LEU A 262 -2.02 -17.22 -24.06
CA LEU A 262 -2.00 -17.68 -22.68
C LEU A 262 -3.42 -18.00 -22.19
N PRO A 263 -3.59 -19.00 -21.30
CA PRO A 263 -4.90 -19.39 -20.76
C PRO A 263 -5.37 -18.43 -19.66
N LEU A 264 -5.61 -17.17 -20.05
CA LEU A 264 -6.09 -16.11 -19.17
C LEU A 264 -7.62 -16.10 -19.11
N GLU A 265 -8.17 -16.05 -17.91
CA GLU A 265 -9.60 -15.95 -17.63
C GLU A 265 -9.88 -14.73 -16.75
N TRP A 266 -11.07 -14.12 -16.90
CA TRP A 266 -11.47 -12.97 -16.09
C TRP A 266 -12.82 -13.21 -15.41
N ALA A 267 -12.90 -12.91 -14.12
CA ALA A 267 -14.13 -13.01 -13.34
C ALA A 267 -14.25 -11.87 -12.31
N PRO A 268 -15.48 -11.47 -11.92
CA PRO A 268 -15.66 -10.65 -10.74
C PRO A 268 -15.38 -11.44 -9.47
N LEU A 269 -14.75 -10.82 -8.47
CA LEU A 269 -14.61 -11.38 -7.13
C LEU A 269 -14.64 -10.26 -6.09
N ASP A 270 -15.68 -10.23 -5.25
CA ASP A 270 -15.67 -9.47 -4.01
C ASP A 270 -15.06 -10.34 -2.91
N LEU A 271 -13.89 -9.93 -2.43
CA LEU A 271 -13.13 -10.66 -1.42
C LEU A 271 -13.81 -10.71 -0.04
N ASN A 272 -14.88 -9.93 0.17
CA ASN A 272 -15.66 -9.86 1.40
C ASN A 272 -16.89 -10.78 1.40
N VAL A 273 -17.20 -11.41 0.27
CA VAL A 273 -18.30 -12.36 0.10
C VAL A 273 -17.70 -13.77 0.00
N PRO A 274 -18.38 -14.85 0.40
CA PRO A 274 -17.86 -16.21 0.20
C PRO A 274 -17.45 -16.45 -1.26
N TRP A 275 -16.24 -16.99 -1.48
CA TRP A 275 -15.67 -17.13 -2.83
C TRP A 275 -16.35 -18.26 -3.60
N ASN A 276 -16.79 -19.31 -2.89
CA ASN A 276 -17.54 -20.43 -3.46
C ASN A 276 -18.91 -20.03 -4.04
N THR A 277 -19.53 -18.95 -3.57
CA THR A 277 -20.78 -18.42 -4.13
C THR A 277 -20.54 -17.53 -5.36
N GLN A 278 -19.28 -17.25 -5.68
CA GLN A 278 -18.83 -16.40 -6.79
C GLN A 278 -18.05 -17.22 -7.83
N GLU A 279 -18.36 -18.51 -7.94
CA GLU A 279 -17.76 -19.45 -8.91
C GLU A 279 -16.25 -19.71 -8.69
N ILE A 280 -15.68 -19.21 -7.60
CA ILE A 280 -14.34 -19.55 -7.13
C ILE A 280 -14.48 -20.73 -6.16
N ALA A 281 -14.58 -21.94 -6.70
CA ALA A 281 -14.61 -23.16 -5.91
C ALA A 281 -13.27 -23.41 -5.17
N SER A 282 -13.22 -24.45 -4.32
CA SER A 282 -11.98 -25.06 -3.80
C SER A 282 -11.16 -25.63 -4.97
N ALA A 283 -10.59 -24.74 -5.79
CA ALA A 283 -10.21 -25.02 -7.17
C ALA A 283 -8.79 -25.56 -7.31
N GLY A 284 -8.11 -25.86 -6.19
CA GLY A 284 -6.81 -26.52 -6.25
C GLY A 284 -5.72 -25.63 -6.84
N PHE A 285 -5.85 -24.30 -6.76
CA PHE A 285 -4.85 -23.37 -7.28
C PHE A 285 -3.48 -23.61 -6.62
N ASP A 286 -2.42 -23.57 -7.42
CA ASP A 286 -1.03 -23.65 -6.94
C ASP A 286 -0.59 -22.33 -6.31
N LEU A 287 -1.19 -21.23 -6.77
CA LEU A 287 -0.95 -19.88 -6.28
C LEU A 287 -2.26 -19.09 -6.18
N VAL A 288 -2.49 -18.50 -5.01
CA VAL A 288 -3.38 -17.35 -4.87
C VAL A 288 -2.48 -16.12 -4.70
N TYR A 289 -2.66 -15.15 -5.58
CA TYR A 289 -1.84 -13.95 -5.68
C TYR A 289 -2.70 -12.71 -5.45
N ALA A 290 -2.20 -11.73 -4.72
CA ALA A 290 -2.89 -10.45 -4.57
C ALA A 290 -1.87 -9.35 -4.34
N VAL A 291 -2.05 -8.19 -4.96
CA VAL A 291 -1.17 -7.04 -4.73
C VAL A 291 -2.00 -5.85 -4.24
N ASN A 292 -1.63 -5.30 -3.09
CA ASN A 292 -2.21 -4.11 -2.47
C ASN A 292 -3.75 -4.14 -2.38
N VAL A 293 -4.34 -5.28 -2.01
CA VAL A 293 -5.79 -5.44 -1.90
C VAL A 293 -6.24 -6.14 -0.62
N MET A 294 -5.42 -7.00 -0.01
CA MET A 294 -5.89 -7.79 1.13
C MET A 294 -6.04 -6.93 2.38
N HIS A 295 -5.30 -5.83 2.50
CA HIS A 295 -5.43 -4.88 3.60
C HIS A 295 -6.81 -4.20 3.67
N ILE A 296 -7.52 -4.03 2.55
CA ILE A 296 -8.88 -3.42 2.51
C ILE A 296 -10.02 -4.43 2.75
N SER A 297 -9.71 -5.69 3.05
CA SER A 297 -10.74 -6.67 3.46
C SER A 297 -11.48 -6.20 4.72
N LYS A 298 -12.82 -6.23 4.70
CA LYS A 298 -13.65 -5.92 5.87
C LYS A 298 -13.27 -6.81 7.03
N ASN A 299 -13.18 -8.12 6.81
CA ASN A 299 -12.66 -9.08 7.78
C ASN A 299 -11.44 -9.80 7.20
N LEU A 300 -10.24 -9.47 7.70
CA LEU A 300 -8.98 -10.02 7.18
C LEU A 300 -8.92 -11.54 7.27
N LEU A 301 -9.29 -12.07 8.43
CA LEU A 301 -9.17 -13.49 8.69
C LEU A 301 -10.15 -14.28 7.83
N PHE A 302 -11.34 -13.73 7.56
CA PHE A 302 -12.27 -14.30 6.60
C PHE A 302 -11.64 -14.38 5.20
N SER A 303 -11.15 -13.27 4.65
CA SER A 303 -10.59 -13.24 3.29
C SER A 303 -9.33 -14.11 3.15
N LEU A 304 -8.45 -14.13 4.16
CA LEU A 304 -7.29 -15.04 4.19
C LEU A 304 -7.71 -16.52 4.23
N ASN A 305 -8.78 -16.85 4.96
CA ASN A 305 -9.33 -18.20 4.96
C ASN A 305 -9.96 -18.58 3.61
N GLN A 306 -10.65 -17.66 2.93
CA GLN A 306 -11.16 -17.89 1.57
C GLN A 306 -10.00 -18.16 0.60
N ALA A 307 -8.92 -17.36 0.67
CA ALA A 307 -7.70 -17.57 -0.11
C ALA A 307 -7.08 -18.95 0.17
N ARG A 308 -6.95 -19.34 1.45
CA ARG A 308 -6.45 -20.67 1.83
C ARG A 308 -7.36 -21.80 1.34
N LEU A 309 -8.68 -21.61 1.32
CA LEU A 309 -9.62 -22.62 0.83
C LEU A 309 -9.52 -22.82 -0.69
N ALA A 310 -9.29 -21.74 -1.45
CA ALA A 310 -9.09 -21.80 -2.90
C ALA A 310 -7.81 -22.56 -3.32
N LEU A 311 -6.78 -22.54 -2.48
CA LEU A 311 -5.51 -23.24 -2.73
C LEU A 311 -5.64 -24.78 -2.71
N GLY A 312 -4.85 -25.43 -3.56
CA GLY A 312 -4.54 -26.86 -3.44
C GLY A 312 -3.60 -27.15 -2.25
N VAL A 313 -3.52 -28.41 -1.83
CA VAL A 313 -2.53 -28.82 -0.82
C VAL A 313 -1.13 -28.58 -1.40
N GLY A 314 -0.29 -27.86 -0.65
CA GLY A 314 1.03 -27.44 -1.10
C GLY A 314 1.05 -26.11 -1.87
N GLY A 315 -0.11 -25.54 -2.19
CA GLY A 315 -0.23 -24.24 -2.83
C GLY A 315 0.14 -23.06 -1.92
N TRP A 316 0.48 -21.92 -2.53
CA TRP A 316 0.97 -20.74 -1.84
C TRP A 316 -0.01 -19.55 -1.94
N LEU A 317 -0.21 -18.86 -0.83
CA LEU A 317 -0.73 -17.49 -0.84
C LEU A 317 0.48 -16.54 -0.86
N VAL A 318 0.54 -15.66 -1.86
CA VAL A 318 1.53 -14.60 -1.94
C VAL A 318 0.84 -13.25 -2.07
N LEU A 319 1.13 -12.35 -1.15
CA LEU A 319 0.63 -10.99 -1.15
C LEU A 319 1.77 -10.01 -1.40
N GLY A 320 1.70 -9.17 -2.43
CA GLY A 320 2.53 -7.96 -2.51
C GLY A 320 1.81 -6.83 -1.78
N GLU A 321 2.44 -6.18 -0.80
CA GLU A 321 1.77 -5.17 0.01
C GLU A 321 2.68 -3.98 0.31
N CYS A 322 2.06 -2.81 0.42
CA CYS A 322 2.65 -1.74 1.20
C CYS A 322 2.59 -2.10 2.69
N LEU A 323 3.71 -1.94 3.38
CA LEU A 323 3.95 -2.26 4.77
C LEU A 323 4.30 -1.00 5.54
N ARG A 324 3.78 -0.88 6.76
CA ARG A 324 4.31 0.08 7.72
C ARG A 324 5.66 -0.44 8.26
N PRO A 325 6.73 0.37 8.24
CA PRO A 325 8.02 -0.04 8.81
C PRO A 325 7.90 -0.32 10.32
N TYR A 326 7.15 0.53 11.02
CA TYR A 326 6.85 0.44 12.45
C TYR A 326 5.37 0.70 12.72
N GLU A 327 4.90 0.24 13.87
CA GLU A 327 3.52 0.48 14.29
C GLU A 327 3.25 1.99 14.48
N ASN A 328 2.13 2.46 13.91
CA ASN A 328 1.70 3.86 13.95
C ASN A 328 2.67 4.88 13.30
N GLN A 329 3.67 4.41 12.53
CA GLN A 329 4.45 5.29 11.67
C GLN A 329 3.66 5.59 10.39
N PRO A 330 3.40 6.87 10.05
CA PRO A 330 2.78 7.22 8.79
C PRO A 330 3.74 6.96 7.63
N ILE A 331 3.19 6.58 6.48
CA ILE A 331 3.93 6.49 5.20
C ILE A 331 3.22 7.30 4.12
N TYR A 332 3.95 7.83 3.14
CA TYR A 332 3.40 8.78 2.17
C TYR A 332 2.23 8.20 1.35
N PRO A 333 2.19 6.90 0.98
CA PRO A 333 1.07 6.38 0.18
C PRO A 333 -0.25 6.49 0.92
N GLU A 334 -0.25 6.49 2.26
CA GLU A 334 -1.49 6.62 3.04
C GLU A 334 -2.22 7.93 2.77
N LEU A 335 -1.53 9.01 2.40
CA LEU A 335 -2.13 10.33 2.16
C LEU A 335 -3.35 10.25 1.23
N MET A 336 -3.25 9.54 0.11
CA MET A 336 -4.37 9.42 -0.82
C MET A 336 -5.49 8.48 -0.32
N PHE A 337 -5.14 7.53 0.56
CA PHE A 337 -6.07 6.55 1.11
C PHE A 337 -6.79 7.00 2.38
N GLN A 338 -6.24 7.95 3.15
CA GLN A 338 -6.82 8.40 4.42
C GLN A 338 -8.23 8.98 4.29
N ILE A 339 -8.59 9.48 3.10
CA ILE A 339 -9.90 10.04 2.79
C ILE A 339 -10.90 9.02 2.21
N LEU A 340 -10.50 7.75 2.11
CA LEU A 340 -11.32 6.69 1.53
C LEU A 340 -12.01 5.86 2.61
N ASP A 341 -13.33 5.75 2.52
CA ASP A 341 -14.12 4.84 3.34
C ASP A 341 -13.75 3.39 2.99
N SER A 342 -13.49 3.09 1.71
CA SER A 342 -13.09 1.74 1.26
C SER A 342 -11.77 1.25 1.87
N PHE A 343 -10.88 2.17 2.25
CA PHE A 343 -9.62 1.85 2.89
C PHE A 343 -9.74 1.70 4.41
N SER A 344 -10.59 2.52 5.03
CA SER A 344 -10.68 2.63 6.48
C SER A 344 -11.80 1.79 7.12
N SER A 345 -12.84 1.42 6.36
CA SER A 345 -14.02 0.69 6.84
C SER A 345 -13.77 -0.81 6.95
N VAL A 346 -12.83 -1.19 7.82
CA VAL A 346 -12.44 -2.57 8.09
C VAL A 346 -12.60 -2.91 9.57
N GLU A 347 -12.81 -4.19 9.88
CA GLU A 347 -12.75 -4.71 11.24
C GLU A 347 -11.29 -4.73 11.71
N THR A 348 -11.05 -4.17 12.90
CA THR A 348 -9.76 -4.19 13.56
C THR A 348 -9.64 -5.37 14.54
N ASN A 349 -8.40 -5.77 14.78
CA ASN A 349 -8.04 -6.78 15.77
C ASN A 349 -6.70 -6.39 16.41
N PRO A 350 -6.61 -6.19 17.74
CA PRO A 350 -5.39 -5.75 18.41
C PRO A 350 -4.13 -6.58 18.12
N GLU A 351 -4.28 -7.88 17.81
CA GLU A 351 -3.15 -8.77 17.57
C GLU A 351 -2.54 -8.53 16.17
N PHE A 352 -3.34 -8.51 15.12
CA PHE A 352 -2.85 -8.59 13.73
C PHE A 352 -3.37 -7.47 12.82
N ARG A 353 -4.31 -6.64 13.26
CA ARG A 353 -4.80 -5.46 12.54
C ARG A 353 -5.27 -4.40 13.55
N PRO A 354 -4.36 -3.79 14.34
CA PRO A 354 -4.77 -2.85 15.39
C PRO A 354 -5.42 -1.59 14.80
N ASN A 355 -5.03 -1.19 13.59
CA ASN A 355 -5.55 -0.03 12.89
C ASN A 355 -5.97 -0.39 11.46
N PRO A 356 -6.88 0.39 10.84
CA PRO A 356 -7.16 0.31 9.42
C PRO A 356 -5.92 0.60 8.55
N GLY A 357 -6.02 0.21 7.28
CA GLY A 357 -4.99 0.45 6.27
C GLY A 357 -3.83 -0.55 6.33
N PHE A 358 -2.63 -0.06 6.02
CA PHE A 358 -1.43 -0.89 5.90
C PHE A 358 -0.99 -1.48 7.23
N LEU A 359 -0.41 -2.68 7.18
CA LEU A 359 0.05 -3.43 8.34
C LEU A 359 1.58 -3.51 8.34
N THR A 360 2.15 -3.80 9.50
CA THR A 360 3.56 -4.18 9.62
C THR A 360 3.77 -5.62 9.14
N ALA A 361 5.02 -5.98 8.85
CA ALA A 361 5.39 -7.35 8.51
C ALA A 361 4.99 -8.35 9.61
N GLU A 362 5.18 -7.97 10.87
CA GLU A 362 4.85 -8.79 12.03
C GLU A 362 3.34 -8.99 12.17
N GLN A 363 2.53 -7.96 11.90
CA GLN A 363 1.07 -8.05 11.89
C GLN A 363 0.57 -9.00 10.80
N TRP A 364 1.13 -8.90 9.59
CA TRP A 364 0.82 -9.83 8.50
C TRP A 364 1.18 -11.28 8.84
N ARG A 365 2.37 -11.52 9.40
CA ARG A 365 2.76 -12.88 9.82
C ARG A 365 1.78 -13.44 10.83
N ARG A 366 1.34 -12.66 11.82
CA ARG A 366 0.32 -13.10 12.80
C ARG A 366 -1.02 -13.41 12.13
N ALA A 367 -1.47 -12.56 11.19
CA ALA A 367 -2.68 -12.82 10.41
C ALA A 367 -2.60 -14.15 9.63
N PHE A 368 -1.45 -14.43 8.99
CA PHE A 368 -1.21 -15.67 8.25
C PHE A 368 -1.23 -16.90 9.17
N VAL A 369 -0.54 -16.83 10.33
CA VAL A 369 -0.59 -17.90 11.33
C VAL A 369 -2.04 -18.15 11.78
N ARG A 370 -2.80 -17.09 12.05
CA ARG A 370 -4.19 -17.20 12.51
C ARG A 370 -5.11 -17.81 11.44
N ALA A 371 -4.80 -17.57 10.17
CA ALA A 371 -5.48 -18.16 9.02
C ALA A 371 -5.03 -19.60 8.69
N ASP A 372 -4.15 -20.21 9.49
CA ASP A 372 -3.57 -21.54 9.26
C ASP A 372 -2.78 -21.65 7.94
N LEU A 373 -2.14 -20.55 7.52
CA LEU A 373 -1.11 -20.55 6.48
C LEU A 373 0.25 -20.79 7.16
N ARG A 374 0.90 -21.89 6.81
CA ARG A 374 2.16 -22.32 7.44
C ARG A 374 3.36 -21.61 6.81
N HIS A 375 4.43 -21.54 7.59
CA HIS A 375 5.71 -20.92 7.23
C HIS A 375 5.58 -19.48 6.70
N PRO A 376 4.88 -18.58 7.44
CA PRO A 376 4.74 -17.20 7.01
C PRO A 376 6.13 -16.55 6.88
N LYS A 377 6.45 -16.08 5.67
CA LYS A 377 7.68 -15.37 5.36
C LYS A 377 7.34 -13.99 4.80
N VAL A 378 8.22 -13.03 5.08
CA VAL A 378 8.18 -11.71 4.45
C VAL A 378 9.51 -11.51 3.74
N ALA A 379 9.45 -11.10 2.48
CA ALA A 379 10.60 -10.83 1.63
C ALA A 379 10.45 -9.45 0.98
N PRO A 380 11.50 -8.62 0.90
CA PRO A 380 12.83 -8.81 1.49
C PRO A 380 12.80 -8.82 3.03
N ASN A 381 13.97 -8.92 3.67
CA ASN A 381 14.09 -8.84 5.12
C ASN A 381 13.81 -7.40 5.62
N VAL A 382 12.53 -7.03 5.63
CA VAL A 382 12.08 -5.66 5.92
C VAL A 382 12.43 -5.21 7.33
N GLU A 383 12.51 -6.13 8.30
CA GLU A 383 12.97 -5.80 9.65
C GLU A 383 14.44 -5.44 9.71
N ALA A 384 15.28 -6.06 8.90
CA ALA A 384 16.69 -5.66 8.81
C ALA A 384 16.88 -4.39 7.98
N ILE A 385 16.04 -4.19 6.96
CA ILE A 385 16.06 -2.99 6.11
C ILE A 385 15.63 -1.75 6.90
N ARG A 386 14.56 -1.82 7.71
CA ARG A 386 14.04 -0.65 8.44
C ARG A 386 15.01 -0.04 9.46
N GLU A 387 16.05 -0.78 9.85
CA GLU A 387 17.14 -0.28 10.72
C GLU A 387 18.10 0.67 9.98
N ILE A 388 18.21 0.53 8.65
CA ILE A 388 19.08 1.37 7.81
C ILE A 388 18.31 2.27 6.86
N TYR A 389 17.04 1.95 6.59
CA TYR A 389 16.15 2.69 5.71
C TYR A 389 14.72 2.68 6.28
N PRO A 390 14.38 3.61 7.19
CA PRO A 390 13.13 3.58 7.95
C PRO A 390 11.88 3.94 7.15
N HIS A 391 12.02 4.33 5.87
CA HIS A 391 10.90 4.57 4.95
C HIS A 391 10.69 3.43 3.96
N PHE A 392 11.38 2.29 4.11
CA PHE A 392 11.14 1.13 3.25
C PHE A 392 9.76 0.50 3.54
N PHE A 393 8.83 0.63 2.60
CA PHE A 393 7.42 0.27 2.82
C PHE A 393 6.92 -0.88 1.95
N THR A 394 7.76 -1.68 1.29
CA THR A 394 7.27 -2.72 0.35
C THR A 394 7.63 -4.12 0.83
N GLY A 395 6.76 -5.11 0.62
CA GLY A 395 7.08 -6.49 0.97
C GLY A 395 6.12 -7.51 0.38
N ALA A 396 6.63 -8.72 0.15
CA ALA A 396 5.86 -9.90 -0.20
C ALA A 396 5.65 -10.75 1.05
N ILE A 397 4.40 -11.10 1.34
CA ILE A 397 4.02 -11.99 2.43
C ILE A 397 3.58 -13.32 1.83
N CYS A 398 4.29 -14.39 2.18
CA CYS A 398 4.06 -15.73 1.64
C CYS A 398 3.64 -16.69 2.74
N GLY A 399 2.70 -17.59 2.44
CA GLY A 399 2.34 -18.69 3.32
C GLY A 399 1.77 -19.87 2.54
N GLN A 400 1.97 -21.08 3.04
CA GLN A 400 1.59 -22.30 2.33
C GLN A 400 0.38 -22.97 2.98
N LYS A 401 -0.51 -23.53 2.16
CA LYS A 401 -1.51 -24.48 2.63
C LYS A 401 -0.86 -25.85 2.78
N THR A 402 -0.73 -26.35 4.00
CA THR A 402 -0.28 -27.72 4.26
C THR A 402 -1.47 -28.65 4.38
N ALA A 403 -1.25 -29.97 4.24
CA ALA A 403 -2.24 -30.94 4.66
C ALA A 403 -2.52 -30.74 6.17
N THR A 404 -3.78 -30.77 6.58
CA THR A 404 -4.11 -30.89 8.01
C THR A 404 -3.51 -32.20 8.52
N ALA A 405 -2.75 -32.13 9.61
CA ALA A 405 -2.30 -33.34 10.29
C ALA A 405 -3.53 -34.16 10.68
N ALA A 406 -3.55 -35.43 10.28
CA ALA A 406 -4.65 -36.36 10.50
C ALA A 406 -4.86 -36.66 11.98
#